data_AF-A0A8C2RNA7-F1
#
_entry.id   AF-A0A8C2RNA7-F1
#
_cell.length_a   1.000
_cell.length_b   1.000
_cell.length_c   1.000
_cell.angle_alpha   90.00
_cell.angle_beta   90.00
_cell.angle_gamma   90.00
#
_symmetry.space_group_name_H-M   'P 1'
#
loop_
_entity.id
_entity.type
_entity.pdbx_description
1 polymer ?
#
loop_
_entity_poly.entity_id
_entity_poly.type
_entity_poly.pdbx_seq_one_letter_code
_entity_poly.pdbx_strand_id
1 'polypeptide(L)'
;MKTNFFGTRDICTELLPLMKPQGRVVNVSSSQGSQALENCSEDLQEKFRCETLTEEDLVDLMKKFVEDTKNEISFLLRECKMDPEEQELLNDYRYRNYSSVIEKALRNFESSSEWADLISSLGKLNKALQSNLRYSLLPRRLVISKRLAQCLHPALPSGVHLKALETYEIIFKIVGTKWLAKDLFLYSCGLFPLLAHAAMSVRPVLLGLYEKYFLPLQKLLLPSLQAFVVGLLPGLEEGSEIYDRWVSARAQGRPPRGRGVPACVLFRCFVRNGGRRAEKTSEAG
;
A
#
# COMPACT_ATOMS: atom_id res chain seq x y z
N MET A 1 8.56 -14.15 -18.60
CA MET A 1 8.43 -15.34 -17.73
C MET A 1 7.44 -15.02 -16.64
N LYS A 2 6.38 -15.82 -16.45
CA LYS A 2 5.42 -15.63 -15.34
C LYS A 2 6.01 -16.28 -14.09
N THR A 3 6.11 -15.55 -12.99
CA THR A 3 6.66 -16.02 -11.71
C THR A 3 5.55 -16.37 -10.71
N ASN A 4 4.61 -17.22 -11.13
CA ASN A 4 3.47 -17.64 -10.33
C ASN A 4 3.24 -19.15 -10.50
N PHE A 5 2.28 -19.72 -9.76
CA PHE A 5 1.96 -21.15 -9.79
C PHE A 5 1.83 -21.70 -11.22
N PHE A 6 1.04 -21.04 -12.07
CA PHE A 6 0.86 -21.46 -13.47
C PHE A 6 2.14 -21.38 -14.28
N GLY A 7 2.92 -20.30 -14.13
CA GLY A 7 4.21 -20.17 -14.83
C GLY A 7 5.22 -21.25 -14.44
N THR A 8 5.32 -21.60 -13.15
CA THR A 8 6.18 -22.69 -12.68
C THR A 8 5.70 -24.05 -13.21
N ARG A 9 4.39 -24.30 -13.18
CA ARG A 9 3.77 -25.52 -13.69
C ARG A 9 4.03 -25.71 -15.19
N ASP A 10 3.83 -24.65 -15.98
CA ASP A 10 4.05 -24.69 -17.43
C ASP A 10 5.53 -25.01 -17.74
N ILE A 11 6.48 -24.45 -16.97
CA ILE A 11 7.90 -24.81 -17.09
C ILE A 11 8.13 -26.28 -16.73
N CYS A 12 7.56 -26.78 -15.65
CA CYS A 12 7.70 -28.19 -15.27
C CYS A 12 7.15 -29.12 -16.38
N THR A 13 6.00 -28.78 -16.97
CA THR A 13 5.39 -29.55 -18.05
C THR A 13 6.32 -29.71 -19.25
N GLU A 14 7.03 -28.64 -19.62
CA GLU A 14 7.97 -28.64 -20.75
C GLU A 14 9.33 -29.30 -20.42
N LEU A 15 9.83 -29.15 -19.19
CA LEU A 15 11.17 -29.60 -18.82
C LEU A 15 11.23 -31.02 -18.27
N LEU A 16 10.18 -31.51 -17.61
CA LEU A 16 10.15 -32.87 -17.05
C LEU A 16 10.37 -33.96 -18.12
N PRO A 17 9.79 -33.88 -19.34
CA PRO A 17 10.04 -34.87 -20.39
C PRO A 17 11.49 -34.89 -20.90
N LEU A 18 12.24 -33.79 -20.72
CA LEU A 18 13.63 -33.66 -21.15
C LEU A 18 14.63 -34.21 -20.11
N MET A 19 14.14 -34.63 -18.94
CA MET A 19 14.98 -35.19 -17.90
C MET A 19 15.57 -36.54 -18.33
N LYS A 20 16.86 -36.73 -18.04
CA LYS A 20 17.53 -38.02 -18.29
C LYS A 20 16.83 -39.15 -17.51
N PRO A 21 16.84 -40.39 -18.02
CA PRO A 21 16.44 -41.55 -17.23
C PRO A 21 17.19 -41.54 -15.89
N GLN A 22 16.47 -41.65 -14.77
CA GLN A 22 16.97 -41.54 -13.37
C GLN A 22 17.24 -40.11 -12.84
N GLY A 23 16.94 -39.06 -13.62
CA GLY A 23 16.93 -37.69 -13.12
C GLY A 23 15.92 -37.53 -11.98
N ARG A 24 16.30 -36.83 -10.90
CA ARG A 24 15.41 -36.55 -9.76
C ARG A 24 15.04 -35.08 -9.70
N VAL A 25 13.78 -34.80 -9.41
CA VAL A 25 13.30 -33.46 -9.08
C VAL A 25 13.37 -33.29 -7.57
N VAL A 26 13.98 -32.20 -7.13
CA VAL A 26 14.01 -31.82 -5.71
C VAL A 26 13.18 -30.55 -5.54
N ASN A 27 12.28 -30.56 -4.57
CA ASN A 27 11.55 -29.36 -4.19
C ASN A 27 12.45 -28.50 -3.29
N VAL A 28 12.62 -27.22 -3.65
CA VAL A 28 13.28 -26.22 -2.81
C VAL A 28 12.20 -25.27 -2.31
N SER A 29 11.74 -25.48 -1.08
CA SER A 29 10.68 -24.68 -0.46
C SER A 29 11.19 -23.89 0.73
N SER A 30 10.60 -22.71 0.95
CA SER A 30 10.80 -21.93 2.17
C SER A 30 10.03 -22.52 3.36
N SER A 31 10.52 -22.32 4.57
CA SER A 31 9.77 -22.62 5.82
C SER A 31 8.45 -21.86 5.91
N GLN A 32 8.29 -20.76 5.16
CA GLN A 32 7.04 -20.00 5.08
C GLN A 32 5.88 -20.84 4.51
N GLY A 33 6.16 -21.85 3.68
CA GLY A 33 5.11 -22.72 3.12
C GLY A 33 4.40 -23.53 4.20
N SER A 34 5.16 -24.14 5.12
CA SER A 34 4.61 -24.91 6.24
C SER A 34 3.80 -24.02 7.18
N GLN A 35 4.31 -22.83 7.52
CA GLN A 35 3.59 -21.89 8.37
C GLN A 35 2.32 -21.35 7.68
N ALA A 36 2.34 -21.14 6.36
CA ALA A 36 1.15 -20.73 5.62
C ALA A 36 0.07 -21.82 5.66
N LEU A 37 0.45 -23.10 5.50
CA LEU A 37 -0.48 -24.23 5.57
C LEU A 37 -1.14 -24.34 6.95
N GLU A 38 -0.37 -24.20 8.04
CA GLU A 38 -0.91 -24.22 9.41
C GLU A 38 -1.93 -23.10 9.67
N ASN A 39 -1.84 -21.99 8.95
CA ASN A 39 -2.75 -20.86 9.06
C ASN A 39 -3.98 -20.95 8.13
N CYS A 40 -4.04 -21.94 7.24
CA CYS A 40 -5.22 -22.20 6.41
C CYS A 40 -6.39 -22.76 7.24
N SER A 41 -7.60 -22.72 6.69
CA SER A 41 -8.75 -23.41 7.30
C SER A 41 -8.52 -24.92 7.37
N GLU A 42 -9.19 -25.59 8.31
CA GLU A 42 -9.10 -27.05 8.47
C GLU A 42 -9.39 -27.79 7.16
N ASP A 43 -10.44 -27.38 6.43
CA ASP A 43 -10.78 -27.92 5.10
C ASP A 43 -9.66 -27.80 4.07
N LEU A 44 -8.90 -26.69 4.10
CA LEU A 44 -7.79 -26.49 3.16
C LEU A 44 -6.56 -27.27 3.61
N GLN A 45 -6.31 -27.36 4.91
CA GLN A 45 -5.23 -28.18 5.46
C GLN A 45 -5.42 -29.65 5.10
N GLU A 46 -6.63 -30.18 5.25
CA GLU A 46 -6.97 -31.56 4.90
C GLU A 46 -6.76 -31.81 3.40
N LYS A 47 -7.23 -30.91 2.54
CA LYS A 47 -7.02 -30.99 1.09
C LYS A 47 -5.55 -31.01 0.70
N PHE A 48 -4.73 -30.12 1.25
CA PHE A 48 -3.30 -30.06 0.95
C PHE A 48 -2.49 -31.21 1.57
N ARG A 49 -3.00 -31.87 2.61
CA ARG A 49 -2.36 -33.05 3.23
C ARG A 49 -2.84 -34.38 2.64
N CYS A 50 -3.78 -34.34 1.70
CA CYS A 50 -4.29 -35.55 1.05
C CYS A 50 -3.19 -36.21 0.20
N GLU A 51 -2.90 -37.50 0.46
CA GLU A 51 -1.88 -38.26 -0.27
C GLU A 51 -2.25 -38.53 -1.75
N THR A 52 -3.52 -38.35 -2.11
CA THR A 52 -4.04 -38.60 -3.46
C THR A 52 -4.30 -37.31 -4.25
N LEU A 53 -3.85 -36.17 -3.74
CA LEU A 53 -4.01 -34.86 -4.40
C LEU A 53 -3.30 -34.83 -5.75
N THR A 54 -4.05 -34.54 -6.81
CA THR A 54 -3.52 -34.47 -8.18
C THR A 54 -3.06 -33.06 -8.56
N GLU A 55 -2.31 -32.95 -9.66
CA GLU A 55 -1.94 -31.63 -10.22
C GLU A 55 -3.18 -30.84 -10.65
N GLU A 56 -4.17 -31.51 -11.22
CA GLU A 56 -5.45 -30.93 -11.63
C GLU A 56 -6.21 -30.35 -10.42
N ASP A 57 -6.26 -31.07 -9.30
CA ASP A 57 -6.88 -30.58 -8.07
C ASP A 57 -6.20 -29.30 -7.54
N LEU A 58 -4.87 -29.26 -7.59
CA LEU A 58 -4.09 -28.07 -7.22
C LEU A 58 -4.36 -26.89 -8.16
N VAL A 59 -4.48 -27.16 -9.46
CA VAL A 59 -4.84 -26.17 -10.47
C VAL A 59 -6.21 -25.57 -10.18
N ASP A 60 -7.19 -26.39 -9.82
CA ASP A 60 -8.54 -25.93 -9.51
C ASP A 60 -8.61 -25.17 -8.18
N LEU A 61 -7.85 -25.58 -7.16
CA LEU A 61 -7.66 -24.79 -5.94
C LEU A 61 -7.06 -23.42 -6.25
N MET A 62 -6.05 -23.35 -7.13
CA MET A 62 -5.43 -22.08 -7.52
C MET A 62 -6.37 -21.20 -8.35
N LYS A 63 -7.15 -21.78 -9.27
CA LYS A 63 -8.18 -21.04 -10.01
C LYS A 63 -9.24 -20.47 -9.07
N LYS A 64 -9.70 -21.28 -8.11
CA LYS A 64 -10.63 -20.84 -7.07
C LYS A 64 -10.04 -19.69 -6.26
N PHE A 65 -8.79 -19.79 -5.81
CA PHE A 65 -8.11 -18.70 -5.11
C PHE A 65 -8.07 -17.41 -5.94
N VAL A 66 -7.72 -17.50 -7.23
CA VAL A 66 -7.70 -16.35 -8.14
C VAL A 66 -9.10 -15.75 -8.28
N GLU A 67 -10.14 -16.58 -8.37
CA GLU A 67 -11.52 -16.15 -8.49
C GLU A 67 -12.04 -15.50 -7.20
N ASP A 68 -11.76 -16.09 -6.04
CA ASP A 68 -12.09 -15.54 -4.73
C ASP A 68 -11.40 -14.18 -4.53
N THR A 69 -10.12 -14.06 -4.90
CA THR A 69 -9.38 -12.80 -4.85
C THR A 69 -9.97 -11.76 -5.80
N LYS A 70 -10.34 -12.15 -7.03
CA LYS A 70 -11.00 -11.25 -7.98
C LYS A 70 -12.36 -10.81 -7.48
N ASN A 71 -13.12 -11.70 -6.83
CA ASN A 71 -14.43 -11.39 -6.28
C ASN A 71 -14.32 -10.50 -5.04
N GLU A 72 -13.32 -10.71 -4.19
CA GLU A 72 -13.01 -9.81 -3.08
C GLU A 72 -12.59 -8.43 -3.58
N ILE A 73 -11.67 -8.37 -4.56
CA ILE A 73 -11.29 -7.11 -5.24
C ILE A 73 -12.52 -6.49 -5.92
N SER A 74 -13.34 -7.28 -6.60
CA SER A 74 -14.54 -6.80 -7.26
C SER A 74 -15.60 -6.36 -6.26
N PHE A 75 -15.67 -6.93 -5.06
CA PHE A 75 -16.55 -6.50 -3.97
C PHE A 75 -16.05 -5.17 -3.40
N LEU A 76 -14.74 -5.06 -3.15
CA LEU A 76 -14.07 -3.81 -2.77
C LEU A 76 -14.25 -2.72 -3.84
N LEU A 77 -14.29 -3.08 -5.13
CA LEU A 77 -14.54 -2.15 -6.25
C LEU A 77 -16.04 -1.93 -6.52
N ARG A 78 -16.94 -2.86 -6.18
CA ARG A 78 -18.41 -2.71 -6.35
C ARG A 78 -19.01 -1.73 -5.36
N GLU A 79 -18.30 -1.38 -4.29
CA GLU A 79 -18.60 -0.21 -3.44
C GLU A 79 -18.38 1.14 -4.15
N CYS A 80 -18.15 1.18 -5.47
CA CYS A 80 -18.22 2.42 -6.27
C CYS A 80 -19.65 3.02 -6.43
N LYS A 81 -20.66 2.53 -5.70
CA LYS A 81 -21.86 3.36 -5.46
C LYS A 81 -21.44 4.52 -4.56
N MET A 82 -21.73 5.76 -4.98
CA MET A 82 -21.51 6.94 -4.14
C MET A 82 -22.04 6.65 -2.74
N ASP A 83 -21.17 6.83 -1.74
CA ASP A 83 -21.50 6.56 -0.35
C ASP A 83 -22.74 7.42 0.02
N PRO A 84 -23.77 6.88 0.67
CA PRO A 84 -24.91 7.69 1.11
C PRO A 84 -24.48 8.93 1.92
N GLU A 85 -23.40 8.81 2.71
CA GLU A 85 -22.77 9.91 3.44
C GLU A 85 -22.20 10.98 2.47
N GLU A 86 -21.62 10.55 1.34
CA GLU A 86 -21.15 11.45 0.28
C GLU A 86 -22.32 12.15 -0.44
N GLN A 87 -23.42 11.43 -0.70
CA GLN A 87 -24.60 11.98 -1.36
C GLN A 87 -25.30 13.05 -0.50
N GLU A 88 -25.40 12.84 0.81
CA GLU A 88 -25.95 13.83 1.75
C GLU A 88 -25.10 15.10 1.80
N LEU A 89 -23.78 14.96 1.80
CA LEU A 89 -22.86 16.10 1.82
C LEU A 89 -23.00 16.98 0.58
N LEU A 90 -23.29 16.41 -0.60
CA LEU A 90 -23.51 17.19 -1.82
C LEU A 90 -24.72 18.13 -1.72
N ASN A 91 -25.70 17.80 -0.89
CA ASN A 91 -26.87 18.65 -0.64
C ASN A 91 -26.59 19.76 0.40
N ASP A 92 -25.60 19.58 1.28
CA ASP A 92 -25.21 20.59 2.28
C ASP A 92 -24.61 21.84 1.59
N TYR A 93 -25.27 22.98 1.76
CA TYR A 93 -24.79 24.28 1.26
C TYR A 93 -23.37 24.62 1.75
N ARG A 94 -23.03 24.32 3.01
CA ARG A 94 -21.70 24.60 3.57
C ARG A 94 -20.63 23.73 2.91
N TYR A 95 -20.96 22.48 2.58
CA TYR A 95 -20.07 21.59 1.85
C TYR A 95 -19.87 22.04 0.41
N ARG A 96 -20.93 22.47 -0.29
CA ARG A 96 -20.83 23.05 -1.64
C ARG A 96 -19.97 24.31 -1.67
N ASN A 97 -20.10 25.18 -0.66
CA ASN A 97 -19.24 26.35 -0.53
C ASN A 97 -17.77 25.95 -0.30
N TYR A 98 -17.52 24.96 0.57
CA TYR A 98 -16.18 24.41 0.77
C TYR A 98 -15.59 23.83 -0.53
N SER A 99 -16.39 23.08 -1.29
CA SER A 99 -16.01 22.57 -2.62
C SER A 99 -15.61 23.70 -3.57
N SER A 100 -16.36 24.81 -3.59
CA SER A 100 -16.03 25.98 -4.42
C SER A 100 -14.69 26.61 -4.03
N VAL A 101 -14.40 26.71 -2.73
CA VAL A 101 -13.10 27.21 -2.24
C VAL A 101 -11.95 26.31 -2.70
N ILE A 102 -12.13 25.00 -2.59
CA ILE A 102 -11.14 24.00 -3.03
C ILE A 102 -10.94 24.06 -4.54
N GLU A 103 -12.00 24.16 -5.33
CA GLU A 103 -11.91 24.31 -6.80
C GLU A 103 -11.15 25.57 -7.20
N LYS A 104 -11.41 26.71 -6.55
CA LYS A 104 -10.66 27.95 -6.80
C LYS A 104 -9.17 27.77 -6.50
N ALA A 105 -8.82 27.04 -5.44
CA ALA A 105 -7.42 26.73 -5.15
C ALA A 105 -6.80 25.82 -6.22
N LEU A 106 -7.53 24.80 -6.68
CA LEU A 106 -7.07 23.83 -7.68
C LEU A 106 -6.81 24.46 -9.05
N ARG A 107 -7.53 25.51 -9.45
CA ARG A 107 -7.29 26.23 -10.72
C ARG A 107 -5.88 26.80 -10.84
N ASN A 108 -5.20 27.10 -9.73
CA ASN A 108 -3.82 27.61 -9.77
C ASN A 108 -2.82 26.60 -10.36
N PHE A 109 -3.12 25.30 -10.29
CA PHE A 109 -2.27 24.24 -10.87
C PHE A 109 -2.35 24.20 -12.40
N GLU A 110 -3.41 24.76 -13.01
CA GLU A 110 -3.58 24.77 -14.47
C GLU A 110 -2.71 25.84 -15.15
N SER A 111 -2.43 26.93 -14.45
CA SER A 111 -1.60 28.04 -14.93
C SER A 111 -0.14 27.97 -14.44
N SER A 112 0.24 26.87 -13.79
CA SER A 112 1.60 26.70 -13.26
C SER A 112 2.57 26.36 -14.39
N SER A 113 3.55 27.22 -14.64
CA SER A 113 4.58 27.02 -15.68
C SER A 113 5.91 26.55 -15.10
N GLU A 114 6.20 26.90 -13.85
CA GLU A 114 7.45 26.58 -13.19
C GLU A 114 7.23 25.79 -11.89
N TRP A 115 8.29 25.15 -11.40
CA TRP A 115 8.21 24.36 -10.16
C TRP A 115 7.87 25.22 -8.93
N ALA A 116 8.26 26.50 -8.91
CA ALA A 116 7.92 27.43 -7.83
C ALA A 116 6.40 27.71 -7.77
N ASP A 117 5.72 27.74 -8.91
CA ASP A 117 4.27 27.91 -8.99
C ASP A 117 3.54 26.74 -8.33
N LEU A 118 4.10 25.53 -8.42
CA LEU A 118 3.55 24.35 -7.74
C LEU A 118 3.62 24.50 -6.22
N ILE A 119 4.73 25.02 -5.67
CA ILE A 119 4.85 25.27 -4.22
C ILE A 119 3.81 26.30 -3.76
N SER A 120 3.64 27.38 -4.53
CA SER A 120 2.61 28.41 -4.26
C SER A 120 1.20 27.82 -4.33
N SER A 121 0.91 27.04 -5.36
CA SER A 121 -0.39 26.37 -5.57
C SER A 121 -0.72 25.37 -4.46
N LEU A 122 0.27 24.56 -4.05
CA LEU A 122 0.16 23.67 -2.87
C LEU A 122 -0.09 24.49 -1.59
N GLY A 123 0.57 25.62 -1.41
CA GLY A 123 0.34 26.52 -0.28
C GLY A 123 -1.09 27.07 -0.22
N LYS A 124 -1.65 27.48 -1.37
CA LYS A 124 -3.06 27.91 -1.46
C LYS A 124 -4.02 26.75 -1.19
N LEU A 125 -3.72 25.55 -1.71
CA LEU A 125 -4.50 24.34 -1.44
C LEU A 125 -4.48 23.96 0.04
N ASN A 126 -3.32 24.05 0.73
CA ASN A 126 -3.21 23.77 2.17
C ASN A 126 -4.11 24.70 2.99
N LYS A 127 -4.14 26.00 2.65
CA LYS A 127 -5.02 26.97 3.30
C LYS A 127 -6.50 26.66 3.04
N ALA A 128 -6.83 26.30 1.80
CA ALA A 128 -8.19 25.94 1.42
C ALA A 128 -8.66 24.68 2.19
N LEU A 129 -7.86 23.62 2.24
CA LEU A 129 -8.15 22.39 2.98
C LEU A 129 -8.39 22.65 4.48
N GLN A 130 -7.61 23.55 5.06
CA GLN A 130 -7.72 23.90 6.48
C GLN A 130 -8.82 24.92 6.78
N SER A 131 -9.45 25.52 5.77
CA SER A 131 -10.53 26.49 5.96
C SER A 131 -11.80 25.87 6.55
N ASN A 132 -11.97 24.55 6.44
CA ASN A 132 -13.11 23.84 7.00
C ASN A 132 -12.76 22.41 7.42
N LEU A 133 -12.45 22.23 8.70
CA LEU A 133 -12.10 20.93 9.30
C LEU A 133 -13.32 20.13 9.79
N ARG A 134 -14.55 20.61 9.54
CA ARG A 134 -15.78 19.92 9.97
C ARG A 134 -16.02 18.62 9.18
N TYR A 135 -15.57 18.59 7.94
CA TYR A 135 -15.84 17.48 7.03
C TYR A 135 -14.61 16.59 6.89
N SER A 136 -14.79 15.30 7.12
CA SER A 136 -13.75 14.29 6.91
C SER A 136 -13.70 13.79 5.46
N LEU A 137 -14.78 13.96 4.68
CA LEU A 137 -14.78 13.67 3.24
C LEU A 137 -14.37 14.90 2.44
N LEU A 138 -13.23 14.83 1.75
CA LEU A 138 -12.72 15.95 0.97
C LEU A 138 -13.44 16.13 -0.37
N PRO A 139 -13.89 17.36 -0.70
CA PRO A 139 -14.42 17.63 -2.02
C PRO A 139 -13.29 17.54 -3.05
N ARG A 140 -13.62 17.08 -4.27
CA ARG A 140 -12.66 16.94 -5.38
C ARG A 140 -11.42 16.08 -5.06
N ARG A 141 -11.53 15.10 -4.15
CA ARG A 141 -10.46 14.14 -3.77
C ARG A 141 -9.67 13.56 -4.96
N LEU A 142 -10.36 13.22 -6.06
CA LEU A 142 -9.74 12.70 -7.29
C LEU A 142 -8.82 13.71 -7.99
N VAL A 143 -9.18 14.99 -8.00
CA VAL A 143 -8.38 16.03 -8.66
C VAL A 143 -7.21 16.43 -7.77
N ILE A 144 -7.46 16.52 -6.45
CA ILE A 144 -6.43 16.76 -5.44
C ILE A 144 -5.34 15.69 -5.55
N SER A 145 -5.71 14.40 -5.54
CA SER A 145 -4.74 13.30 -5.60
C SER A 145 -3.91 13.32 -6.88
N LYS A 146 -4.53 13.58 -8.05
CA LYS A 146 -3.81 13.73 -9.33
C LYS A 146 -2.79 14.86 -9.30
N ARG A 147 -3.15 16.04 -8.76
CA ARG A 147 -2.21 17.17 -8.64
C ARG A 147 -1.09 16.87 -7.66
N LEU A 148 -1.38 16.19 -6.55
CA LEU A 148 -0.33 15.78 -5.62
C LEU A 148 0.63 14.74 -6.21
N ALA A 149 0.13 13.76 -6.94
CA ALA A 149 0.97 12.81 -7.65
C ALA A 149 1.87 13.51 -8.69
N GLN A 150 1.33 14.49 -9.42
CA GLN A 150 2.13 15.34 -10.33
C GLN A 150 3.25 16.05 -9.58
N CYS A 151 2.98 16.61 -8.40
CA CYS A 151 4.00 17.27 -7.57
C CYS A 151 5.08 16.32 -7.02
N LEU A 152 4.90 15.00 -7.12
CA LEU A 152 5.89 13.99 -6.72
C LEU A 152 6.69 13.41 -7.90
N HIS A 153 6.55 13.98 -9.10
CA HIS A 153 7.28 13.52 -10.27
C HIS A 153 8.82 13.63 -10.06
N PRO A 154 9.63 12.64 -10.51
CA PRO A 154 11.08 12.62 -10.29
C PRO A 154 11.84 13.83 -10.86
N ALA A 155 11.30 14.44 -11.92
CA ALA A 155 11.90 15.63 -12.55
C ALA A 155 11.72 16.92 -11.73
N LEU A 156 10.93 16.90 -10.66
CA LEU A 156 10.69 18.07 -9.80
C LEU A 156 11.69 18.12 -8.64
N PRO A 157 12.05 19.33 -8.16
CA PRO A 157 13.00 19.46 -7.07
C PRO A 157 12.42 19.04 -5.72
N SER A 158 13.31 18.69 -4.78
CA SER A 158 12.95 18.21 -3.44
C SER A 158 12.05 19.18 -2.66
N GLY A 159 12.15 20.49 -2.89
CA GLY A 159 11.27 21.49 -2.29
C GLY A 159 9.78 21.30 -2.65
N VAL A 160 9.48 20.91 -3.90
CA VAL A 160 8.12 20.59 -4.33
C VAL A 160 7.65 19.30 -3.69
N HIS A 161 8.52 18.27 -3.64
CA HIS A 161 8.20 16.99 -2.98
C HIS A 161 7.86 17.20 -1.50
N LEU A 162 8.70 17.92 -0.75
CA LEU A 162 8.46 18.21 0.67
C LEU A 162 7.14 18.95 0.88
N LYS A 163 6.84 19.93 0.02
CA LYS A 163 5.58 20.66 0.12
C LYS A 163 4.36 19.78 -0.18
N ALA A 164 4.47 18.88 -1.16
CA ALA A 164 3.41 17.92 -1.46
C ALA A 164 3.21 16.93 -0.30
N LEU A 165 4.28 16.43 0.32
CA LEU A 165 4.20 15.55 1.49
C LEU A 165 3.54 16.23 2.70
N GLU A 166 3.79 17.53 2.91
CA GLU A 166 3.06 18.34 3.89
C GLU A 166 1.55 18.37 3.58
N THR A 167 1.17 18.57 2.31
CA THR A 167 -0.24 18.52 1.88
C THR A 167 -0.87 17.15 2.11
N TYR A 168 -0.16 16.05 1.81
CA TYR A 168 -0.61 14.70 2.15
C TYR A 168 -0.84 14.54 3.65
N GLU A 169 0.04 15.05 4.51
CA GLU A 169 -0.13 14.98 5.96
C GLU A 169 -1.40 15.72 6.42
N ILE A 170 -1.66 16.91 5.87
CA ILE A 170 -2.87 17.69 6.15
C ILE A 170 -4.11 16.89 5.76
N ILE A 171 -4.13 16.32 4.55
CA ILE A 171 -5.23 15.49 4.07
C ILE A 171 -5.46 14.31 5.01
N PHE A 172 -4.42 13.55 5.35
CA PHE A 172 -4.54 12.38 6.22
C PHE A 172 -5.04 12.71 7.63
N LYS A 173 -4.72 13.90 8.15
CA LYS A 173 -5.29 14.40 9.41
C LYS A 173 -6.79 14.71 9.30
N ILE A 174 -7.24 15.26 8.17
CA ILE A 174 -8.65 15.61 7.93
C ILE A 174 -9.50 14.35 7.70
N VAL A 175 -9.04 13.46 6.82
CA VAL A 175 -9.85 12.30 6.37
C VAL A 175 -9.85 11.17 7.42
N GLY A 176 -8.77 11.04 8.19
CA GLY A 176 -8.60 9.98 9.17
C GLY A 176 -8.56 8.57 8.55
N THR A 177 -8.48 7.55 9.40
CA THR A 177 -8.22 6.17 8.99
C THR A 177 -9.33 5.57 8.10
N LYS A 178 -10.61 5.88 8.40
CA LYS A 178 -11.77 5.36 7.66
C LYS A 178 -11.71 5.75 6.18
N TRP A 179 -11.61 7.05 5.91
CA TRP A 179 -11.60 7.56 4.54
C TRP A 179 -10.26 7.33 3.84
N LEU A 180 -9.14 7.35 4.57
CA LEU A 180 -7.85 6.98 4.00
C LEU A 180 -7.85 5.54 3.46
N ALA A 181 -8.48 4.59 4.16
CA ALA A 181 -8.62 3.21 3.67
C ALA A 181 -9.45 3.14 2.38
N LYS A 182 -10.56 3.88 2.32
CA LYS A 182 -11.43 3.93 1.11
C LYS A 182 -10.71 4.56 -0.08
N ASP A 183 -9.97 5.63 0.16
CA ASP A 183 -9.23 6.40 -0.86
C ASP A 183 -7.78 5.95 -1.04
N LEU A 184 -7.43 4.77 -0.53
CA LEU A 184 -6.04 4.33 -0.42
C LEU A 184 -5.31 4.40 -1.76
N PHE A 185 -5.95 3.94 -2.83
CA PHE A 185 -5.37 3.98 -4.18
C PHE A 185 -5.13 5.39 -4.71
N LEU A 186 -5.98 6.36 -4.34
CA LEU A 186 -5.84 7.75 -4.78
C LEU A 186 -4.54 8.35 -4.25
N TYR A 187 -4.20 8.08 -2.99
CA TYR A 187 -3.02 8.66 -2.38
C TYR A 187 -1.76 7.81 -2.60
N SER A 188 -1.91 6.50 -2.77
CA SER A 188 -0.80 5.57 -2.98
C SER A 188 -0.07 5.80 -4.31
N CYS A 189 -0.78 6.22 -5.37
CA CYS A 189 -0.22 6.31 -6.72
C CYS A 189 0.94 7.31 -6.85
N GLY A 190 0.94 8.38 -6.06
CA GLY A 190 2.05 9.34 -6.00
C GLY A 190 3.11 8.97 -4.96
N LEU A 191 2.69 8.46 -3.81
CA LEU A 191 3.59 8.23 -2.68
C LEU A 191 4.50 7.02 -2.90
N PHE A 192 3.97 5.88 -3.33
CA PHE A 192 4.72 4.62 -3.37
C PHE A 192 5.91 4.65 -4.32
N PRO A 193 5.83 5.25 -5.52
CA PRO A 193 6.98 5.36 -6.42
C PRO A 193 8.06 6.35 -5.93
N LEU A 194 7.72 7.29 -5.04
CA LEU A 194 8.59 8.42 -4.70
C LEU A 194 9.93 7.98 -4.08
N LEU A 195 9.95 6.91 -3.28
CA LEU A 195 11.14 6.52 -2.52
C LEU A 195 12.35 6.23 -3.42
N ALA A 196 12.14 5.67 -4.61
CA ALA A 196 13.18 5.33 -5.57
C ALA A 196 13.97 6.54 -6.08
N HIS A 197 13.31 7.70 -6.17
CA HIS A 197 13.88 8.91 -6.77
C HIS A 197 13.99 10.09 -5.79
N ALA A 198 13.53 9.90 -4.55
CA ALA A 198 13.52 10.93 -3.53
C ALA A 198 14.94 11.32 -3.10
N ALA A 199 15.17 12.64 -3.00
CA ALA A 199 16.37 13.20 -2.38
C ALA A 199 16.50 12.77 -0.92
N MET A 200 17.72 12.80 -0.39
CA MET A 200 18.03 12.36 0.98
C MET A 200 17.22 13.04 2.07
N SER A 201 16.84 14.31 1.88
CA SER A 201 16.00 15.07 2.80
C SER A 201 14.51 14.69 2.75
N VAL A 202 14.04 14.13 1.63
CA VAL A 202 12.63 13.76 1.40
C VAL A 202 12.32 12.37 1.97
N ARG A 203 13.26 11.43 1.86
CA ARG A 203 13.04 10.02 2.26
C ARG A 203 12.56 9.86 3.71
N PRO A 204 13.14 10.54 4.73
CA PRO A 204 12.65 10.40 6.11
C PRO A 204 11.23 10.94 6.31
N VAL A 205 10.84 11.98 5.57
CA VAL A 205 9.49 12.56 5.64
C VAL A 205 8.47 11.60 5.04
N LEU A 206 8.79 11.01 3.88
CA LEU A 206 7.94 10.01 3.22
C LEU A 206 7.73 8.78 4.10
N LEU A 207 8.81 8.21 4.65
CA LEU A 207 8.71 7.03 5.52
C LEU A 207 7.96 7.34 6.82
N GLY A 208 8.07 8.57 7.33
CA GLY A 208 7.27 9.05 8.45
C GLY A 208 5.77 9.04 8.16
N LEU A 209 5.33 9.38 6.93
CA LEU A 209 3.93 9.27 6.52
C LEU A 209 3.47 7.81 6.49
N TYR A 210 4.30 6.90 5.97
CA TYR A 210 3.97 5.47 5.97
C TYR A 210 3.80 4.92 7.38
N GLU A 211 4.73 5.22 8.28
CA GLU A 211 4.65 4.77 9.67
C GLU A 211 3.41 5.33 10.38
N LYS A 212 3.09 6.61 10.16
CA LYS A 212 2.02 7.31 10.87
C LYS A 212 0.63 7.01 10.33
N TYR A 213 0.48 6.79 9.02
CA TYR A 213 -0.83 6.73 8.37
C TYR A 213 -1.11 5.41 7.65
N PHE A 214 -0.11 4.77 7.03
CA PHE A 214 -0.32 3.53 6.29
C PHE A 214 -0.21 2.29 7.18
N LEU A 215 0.80 2.21 8.05
CA LEU A 215 0.95 1.07 8.96
C LEU A 215 -0.25 0.84 9.89
N PRO A 216 -0.90 1.89 10.46
CA PRO A 216 -2.07 1.69 11.30
C PRO A 216 -3.29 1.13 10.57
N LEU A 217 -3.34 1.17 9.22
CA LEU A 217 -4.42 0.59 8.42
C LEU A 217 -4.48 -0.94 8.55
N GLN A 218 -3.35 -1.60 8.84
CA GLN A 218 -3.27 -3.06 9.01
C GLN A 218 -3.89 -3.82 7.83
N LYS A 219 -4.99 -4.57 8.06
CA LYS A 219 -5.69 -5.33 7.03
C LYS A 219 -6.30 -4.43 5.95
N LEU A 220 -6.63 -3.18 6.26
CA LEU A 220 -7.15 -2.22 5.28
C LEU A 220 -6.08 -1.78 4.26
N LEU A 221 -4.79 -2.07 4.50
CA LEU A 221 -3.70 -1.83 3.55
C LEU A 221 -3.59 -2.94 2.48
N LEU A 222 -4.22 -4.11 2.70
CA LEU A 222 -4.11 -5.27 1.80
C LEU A 222 -4.35 -4.94 0.32
N PRO A 223 -5.35 -4.11 -0.06
CA PRO A 223 -5.61 -3.81 -1.47
C PRO A 223 -4.44 -3.14 -2.20
N SER A 224 -3.57 -2.41 -1.47
CA SER A 224 -2.37 -1.78 -2.04
C SER A 224 -1.06 -2.35 -1.51
N LEU A 225 -1.10 -3.46 -0.76
CA LEU A 225 0.08 -4.02 -0.08
C LEU A 225 1.21 -4.36 -1.05
N GLN A 226 0.90 -4.96 -2.21
CA GLN A 226 1.92 -5.27 -3.21
C GLN A 226 2.64 -4.01 -3.67
N ALA A 227 1.88 -2.96 -4.02
CA ALA A 227 2.45 -1.68 -4.45
C ALA A 227 3.23 -0.99 -3.31
N PHE A 228 2.74 -1.12 -2.07
CA PHE A 228 3.41 -0.59 -0.88
C PHE A 228 4.77 -1.27 -0.65
N VAL A 229 4.82 -2.60 -0.72
CA VAL A 229 6.06 -3.37 -0.57
C VAL A 229 7.05 -3.02 -1.67
N VAL A 230 6.60 -2.96 -2.93
CA VAL A 230 7.44 -2.56 -4.06
C VAL A 230 8.00 -1.14 -3.86
N GLY A 231 7.17 -0.20 -3.38
CA GLY A 231 7.60 1.16 -3.07
C GLY A 231 8.61 1.27 -1.92
N LEU A 232 8.73 0.25 -1.05
CA LEU A 232 9.69 0.20 0.04
C LEU A 232 11.03 -0.44 -0.35
N LEU A 233 11.08 -1.25 -1.41
CA LEU A 233 12.28 -1.97 -1.85
C LEU A 233 13.50 -1.06 -2.01
N PRO A 234 13.40 0.15 -2.62
CA PRO A 234 14.58 1.01 -2.81
C PRO A 234 15.27 1.43 -1.50
N GLY A 235 14.55 1.39 -0.37
CA GLY A 235 15.13 1.71 0.94
C GLY A 235 15.72 0.50 1.68
N LEU A 236 15.67 -0.69 1.08
CA LEU A 236 16.19 -1.95 1.61
C LEU A 236 17.37 -2.50 0.81
N GLU A 237 17.64 -1.93 -0.36
CA GLU A 237 18.78 -2.31 -1.18
C GLU A 237 20.09 -2.08 -0.40
N GLU A 238 20.98 -3.08 -0.45
CA GLU A 238 22.29 -3.03 0.18
C GLU A 238 23.10 -1.85 -0.39
N GLY A 239 23.74 -1.07 0.49
CA GLY A 239 24.43 0.17 0.13
C GLY A 239 23.53 1.40 0.00
N SER A 240 22.21 1.28 0.23
CA SER A 240 21.38 2.45 0.48
C SER A 240 21.70 3.04 1.85
N GLU A 241 21.80 4.36 1.96
CA GLU A 241 22.05 5.02 3.26
C GLU A 241 21.04 4.64 4.35
N ILE A 242 19.83 4.27 3.94
CA ILE A 242 18.75 3.85 4.84
C ILE A 242 19.05 2.44 5.37
N TYR A 243 19.49 1.52 4.51
CA TYR A 243 19.96 0.21 4.89
C TYR A 243 21.19 0.30 5.81
N ASP A 244 22.18 1.13 5.46
CA ASP A 244 23.40 1.28 6.25
C ASP A 244 23.13 1.86 7.64
N ARG A 245 22.22 2.84 7.76
CA ARG A 245 21.75 3.33 9.07
C ARG A 245 21.06 2.24 9.87
N TRP A 246 20.28 1.38 9.22
CA TRP A 246 19.60 0.28 9.90
C TRP A 246 20.59 -0.77 10.42
N VAL A 247 21.53 -1.21 9.58
CA VAL A 247 22.59 -2.16 9.96
C VAL A 247 23.42 -1.58 11.11
N SER A 248 23.82 -0.31 11.02
CA SER A 248 24.58 0.38 12.06
C SER A 248 23.82 0.48 13.38
N ALA A 249 22.51 0.81 13.35
CA ALA A 249 21.69 0.88 14.55
C ALA A 249 21.54 -0.50 15.23
N ARG A 250 21.41 -1.56 14.43
CA ARG A 250 21.31 -2.94 14.92
C ARG A 250 22.62 -3.43 15.53
N ALA A 251 23.75 -3.11 14.92
CA ALA A 251 25.09 -3.43 15.43
C ALA A 251 25.36 -2.79 16.82
N GLN A 252 24.71 -1.66 17.09
CA GLN A 252 24.83 -0.95 18.38
C GLN A 252 23.82 -1.45 19.45
N GLY A 253 23.07 -2.52 19.20
CA GLY A 253 22.07 -3.05 20.12
C GLY A 253 20.91 -2.08 20.43
N ARG A 254 20.79 -0.98 19.66
CA ARG A 254 19.71 -0.02 19.82
C ARG A 254 18.49 -0.61 19.09
N PRO A 255 17.30 -0.65 19.71
CA PRO A 255 16.09 -0.82 18.92
C PRO A 255 16.09 0.28 17.86
N PRO A 256 15.63 0.03 16.64
CA PRO A 256 15.60 1.05 15.59
C PRO A 256 14.71 2.20 16.04
N ARG A 257 15.32 3.20 16.70
CA ARG A 257 14.68 4.43 17.16
C ARG A 257 14.89 5.44 16.05
N GLY A 258 13.91 5.52 15.15
CA GLY A 258 13.95 6.45 14.04
C GLY A 258 12.75 6.23 13.11
N ARG A 259 12.05 7.33 12.80
CA ARG A 259 10.79 7.43 12.04
C ARG A 259 10.88 7.05 10.55
N GLY A 260 11.78 6.14 10.17
CA GLY A 260 12.13 5.99 8.76
C GLY A 260 12.98 4.78 8.38
N VAL A 261 12.76 3.62 8.99
CA VAL A 261 13.42 2.39 8.52
C VAL A 261 12.40 1.55 7.73
N PRO A 262 12.60 1.31 6.42
CA PRO A 262 11.77 0.43 5.58
C PRO A 262 11.68 -0.99 6.12
N ALA A 263 12.74 -1.51 6.74
CA ALA A 263 12.72 -2.81 7.42
C ALA A 263 11.84 -2.82 8.68
N CYS A 264 11.72 -1.70 9.42
CA CYS A 264 10.76 -1.61 10.53
C CYS A 264 9.32 -1.50 10.03
N VAL A 265 9.11 -0.81 8.90
CA VAL A 265 7.81 -0.71 8.24
C VAL A 265 7.38 -2.08 7.74
N LEU A 266 8.24 -2.81 7.03
CA LEU A 266 7.99 -4.18 6.59
C LEU A 266 7.87 -5.17 7.74
N PHE A 267 8.77 -5.15 8.73
CA PHE A 267 8.70 -6.04 9.88
C PHE A 267 7.43 -5.78 10.69
N ARG A 268 7.02 -4.52 10.90
CA ARG A 268 5.72 -4.22 11.53
C ARG A 268 4.55 -4.62 10.63
N CYS A 269 4.62 -4.44 9.31
CA CYS A 269 3.61 -4.94 8.39
C CYS A 269 3.47 -6.47 8.49
N PHE A 270 4.57 -7.21 8.40
CA PHE A 270 4.59 -8.67 8.47
C PHE A 270 4.19 -9.18 9.85
N VAL A 271 4.74 -8.63 10.93
CA VAL A 271 4.46 -9.07 12.31
C VAL A 271 3.06 -8.66 12.77
N ARG A 272 2.55 -7.47 12.43
CA ARG A 272 1.18 -7.07 12.81
C ARG A 272 0.09 -7.62 11.92
N ASN A 273 0.34 -7.85 10.62
CA ASN A 273 -0.66 -8.50 9.76
C ASN A 273 -0.60 -10.03 9.85
N GLY A 274 0.56 -10.63 10.18
CA GLY A 274 0.69 -12.07 10.42
C GLY A 274 0.41 -12.51 11.86
N GLY A 275 0.47 -11.61 12.84
CA GLY A 275 0.43 -11.94 14.28
C GLY A 275 -0.81 -11.44 15.03
N ARG A 276 -2.02 -11.78 14.56
CA ARG A 276 -3.25 -11.77 15.39
C ARG A 276 -4.23 -12.86 14.94
N ARG A 277 -3.88 -14.11 15.23
CA ARG A 277 -4.83 -15.21 15.42
C ARG A 277 -4.32 -16.16 16.51
N ALA A 278 -4.01 -15.58 17.66
CA ALA A 278 -3.91 -16.28 18.93
C ALA A 278 -4.35 -15.27 20.00
N GLU A 279 -5.09 -15.76 20.98
CA GLU A 279 -5.73 -15.04 22.09
C GLU A 279 -7.12 -14.43 21.85
N LYS A 280 -8.04 -15.02 22.63
CA LYS A 280 -9.40 -14.61 23.00
C LYS A 280 -10.57 -15.22 22.22
N THR A 281 -10.69 -16.55 22.36
CA THR A 281 -11.94 -17.19 22.77
C THR A 281 -11.64 -18.31 23.77
N SER A 282 -11.36 -17.94 25.02
CA SER A 282 -11.62 -18.81 26.17
C SER A 282 -12.19 -17.93 27.28
N GLU A 283 -13.50 -17.82 27.31
CA GLU A 283 -14.33 -17.53 28.48
C GLU A 283 -15.79 -17.48 27.99
N ALA A 284 -16.47 -18.62 28.06
CA ALA A 284 -17.91 -18.80 28.31
C ALA A 284 -18.33 -20.20 27.83
N GLY A 285 -18.67 -21.08 28.78
CA GLY A 285 -19.24 -22.40 28.54
C GLY A 285 -18.46 -23.50 29.24
#